data_AF-T1GDZ1-F1
#
_entry.id   AF-T1GDZ1-F1
#
_cell.length_a   1.000
_cell.length_b   1.000
_cell.length_c   1.000
_cell.angle_alpha   90.00
_cell.angle_beta   90.00
_cell.angle_gamma   90.00
#
_symmetry.space_group_name_H-M   'P 1'
#
loop_
_entity.id
_entity.type
_entity.pdbx_description
1 polymer ?
#
loop_
_entity_poly.entity_id
_entity_poly.type
_entity_poly.pdbx_seq_one_letter_code
_entity_poly.pdbx_strand_id
1 'polypeptide(L)'
;MMCKSGLTHIITMDLHQKEIQGFFDIPVDNLRASPFLLQYIQESIPDYKNSVIVAKHPGAAKKATSYADRLRLGIAVIHGEQKESEVDEVDGRYSPPPV
;
A
#
# COMPACT_ATOMS: atom_id res chain seq x y z
N MET A 1 -15.44 5.73 16.35
CA MET A 1 -14.54 6.11 17.46
C MET A 1 -13.84 7.43 17.20
N MET A 2 -13.17 7.65 16.06
CA MET A 2 -12.45 8.90 15.77
C MET A 2 -13.37 10.13 15.61
N CYS A 3 -14.44 10.10 14.82
CA CYS A 3 -15.31 11.28 14.64
C CYS A 3 -15.96 11.76 15.95
N LYS A 4 -16.18 10.86 16.92
CA LYS A 4 -16.75 11.20 18.23
C LYS A 4 -15.75 11.83 19.20
N SER A 5 -14.45 11.82 18.89
CA SER A 5 -13.42 12.38 19.78
C SER A 5 -13.18 13.89 19.57
N GLY A 6 -13.95 14.54 18.69
CA GLY A 6 -13.81 15.97 18.40
C GLY A 6 -12.70 16.32 17.40
N LEU A 7 -12.24 15.35 16.60
CA LEU A 7 -11.34 15.61 15.47
C LEU A 7 -12.02 16.54 14.46
N THR A 8 -11.30 17.56 14.00
CA THR A 8 -11.80 18.53 13.01
C THR A 8 -11.20 18.35 11.62
N HIS A 9 -10.09 17.60 11.52
CA HIS A 9 -9.35 17.37 10.28
C HIS A 9 -8.52 16.10 10.38
N ILE A 10 -8.32 15.40 9.27
CA ILE A 10 -7.44 14.22 9.20
C ILE A 10 -6.36 14.47 8.15
N ILE A 11 -5.11 14.27 8.53
CA ILE A 11 -3.97 14.19 7.60
C ILE A 11 -3.46 12.77 7.63
N THR A 12 -3.38 12.13 6.46
CA THR A 12 -2.95 10.74 6.31
C THR A 12 -2.12 10.57 5.04
N MET A 13 -1.59 9.37 4.81
CA MET A 13 -0.76 9.07 3.64
C MET A 13 -1.11 7.69 3.10
N ASP A 14 -1.40 7.65 1.79
CA ASP A 14 -1.69 6.44 1.02
C ASP A 14 -2.68 5.48 1.67
N LEU A 15 -3.91 5.96 1.90
CA LEU A 15 -5.04 5.11 2.25
C LEU A 15 -5.12 3.88 1.33
N HIS A 16 -5.39 2.72 1.93
CA HIS A 16 -5.49 1.44 1.22
C HIS A 16 -6.50 1.50 0.07
N GLN A 17 -7.65 2.13 0.33
CA GLN A 17 -8.66 2.49 -0.68
C GLN A 17 -8.97 3.98 -0.53
N LYS A 18 -9.09 4.70 -1.64
CA LYS A 18 -9.37 6.16 -1.62
C LYS A 18 -10.76 6.46 -1.06
N GLU A 19 -11.67 5.51 -1.22
CA GLU A 19 -13.08 5.56 -0.80
C GLU A 19 -13.23 5.68 0.72
N ILE A 20 -12.20 5.28 1.50
CA ILE A 20 -12.18 5.44 2.96
C ILE A 20 -12.37 6.90 3.38
N GLN A 21 -11.98 7.88 2.54
CA GLN A 21 -12.24 9.30 2.80
C GLN A 21 -13.73 9.61 2.96
N GLY A 22 -14.60 8.89 2.24
CA GLY A 22 -16.05 9.07 2.31
C GLY A 22 -16.67 8.57 3.62
N PHE A 23 -15.91 7.95 4.51
CA PHE A 23 -16.38 7.57 5.86
C PHE A 23 -16.26 8.71 6.87
N PHE A 24 -15.70 9.86 6.48
CA PHE A 24 -15.49 11.01 7.36
C PHE A 24 -16.26 12.21 6.85
N ASP A 25 -17.04 12.83 7.74
CA ASP A 25 -17.76 14.08 7.47
C ASP A 25 -16.84 15.33 7.63
N ILE A 26 -15.61 15.11 8.09
CA ILE A 26 -14.58 16.14 8.26
C ILE A 26 -13.55 16.04 7.12
N PRO A 27 -12.84 17.13 6.79
CA PRO A 27 -11.88 17.10 5.69
C PRO A 27 -10.74 16.09 5.95
N VAL A 28 -10.33 15.40 4.89
CA VAL A 28 -9.26 14.39 4.92
C VAL A 28 -8.22 14.70 3.84
N ASP A 29 -7.03 15.09 4.26
CA ASP A 29 -5.86 15.21 3.38
C ASP A 29 -5.15 13.85 3.28
N ASN A 30 -5.39 13.12 2.18
CA ASN A 30 -4.70 11.86 1.89
C ASN A 30 -3.51 12.11 0.97
N LEU A 31 -2.34 12.30 1.58
CA LEU A 31 -1.09 12.55 0.89
C LEU A 31 -0.60 11.31 0.13
N ARG A 32 0.27 11.52 -0.86
CA ARG A 32 0.85 10.45 -1.69
C ARG A 32 2.34 10.34 -1.46
N ALA A 33 2.83 9.15 -1.09
CA ALA A 33 4.27 8.87 -1.00
C ALA A 33 4.92 8.71 -2.38
N SER A 34 4.12 8.55 -3.44
CA SER A 34 4.62 8.23 -4.79
C SER A 34 5.72 9.15 -5.32
N PRO A 35 5.70 10.49 -5.14
CA PRO A 35 6.79 11.33 -5.65
C PRO A 35 8.14 11.00 -5.01
N PHE A 36 8.16 10.78 -3.69
CA PHE A 36 9.36 10.41 -2.95
C PHE A 36 9.87 9.02 -3.34
N LEU A 37 8.97 8.06 -3.53
CA LEU A 37 9.36 6.71 -3.96
C LEU A 37 9.91 6.69 -5.39
N LEU A 38 9.36 7.50 -6.29
CA LEU A 38 9.89 7.65 -7.65
C LEU A 38 11.28 8.26 -7.63
N GLN A 39 11.47 9.34 -6.86
CA GLN A 39 12.77 9.98 -6.67
C GLN A 39 13.79 8.98 -6.10
N TYR A 40 13.41 8.24 -5.05
CA TYR A 40 14.27 7.21 -4.47
C TYR A 40 14.71 6.17 -5.51
N ILE A 41 13.80 5.67 -6.35
CA ILE A 41 14.15 4.72 -7.42
C ILE A 41 15.17 5.33 -8.38
N GLN A 42 14.99 6.60 -8.76
CA GLN A 42 15.88 7.28 -9.70
C GLN A 42 17.27 7.57 -9.13
N GLU A 43 17.36 7.91 -7.85
CA GLU A 43 18.60 8.33 -7.19
C GLU A 43 19.36 7.18 -6.55
N SER A 44 18.65 6.16 -6.05
CA SER A 44 19.22 5.13 -5.19
C SER A 44 19.36 3.76 -5.84
N ILE A 45 18.68 3.50 -6.98
CA ILE A 45 18.79 2.22 -7.70
C ILE A 45 19.71 2.39 -8.90
N PRO A 46 20.91 1.78 -8.90
CA PRO A 46 21.81 1.79 -10.04
C PRO A 46 21.15 1.16 -11.27
N ASP A 47 21.35 1.76 -12.44
CA ASP A 47 20.80 1.30 -13.72
C ASP A 47 19.28 1.00 -13.68
N TYR A 48 18.51 1.81 -12.95
CA TYR A 48 17.06 1.62 -12.83
C TYR A 48 16.33 1.61 -14.19
N LYS A 49 16.94 2.16 -15.25
CA LYS A 49 16.40 2.15 -16.62
C LYS A 49 16.35 0.76 -17.24
N ASN A 50 17.16 -0.17 -16.75
CA ASN A 50 17.15 -1.58 -17.14
C ASN A 50 16.32 -2.46 -16.17
N SER A 51 15.43 -1.84 -15.37
CA SER A 51 14.59 -2.54 -14.40
C SER A 51 13.13 -2.67 -14.87
N VAL A 52 12.35 -3.49 -14.16
CA VAL A 52 10.92 -3.71 -14.38
C VAL A 52 10.16 -3.49 -13.08
N ILE A 53 9.01 -2.82 -13.14
CA ILE A 53 8.13 -2.70 -11.98
C ILE A 53 7.26 -3.94 -11.88
N VAL A 54 7.27 -4.60 -10.71
CA VAL A 54 6.54 -5.86 -10.50
C VAL A 54 5.31 -5.64 -9.62
N ALA A 55 4.13 -6.03 -10.11
CA ALA A 55 2.93 -6.18 -9.30
C ALA A 55 2.86 -7.62 -8.74
N LYS A 56 2.88 -7.75 -7.41
CA LYS A 56 2.83 -9.06 -6.72
C LYS A 56 1.55 -9.86 -7.00
N HIS A 57 0.45 -9.18 -7.31
CA HIS A 57 -0.84 -9.79 -7.65
C HIS A 57 -1.65 -8.84 -8.55
N PRO A 58 -2.71 -9.32 -9.22
CA PRO A 58 -3.51 -8.50 -10.14
C PRO A 58 -4.11 -7.25 -9.49
N GLY A 59 -4.52 -7.33 -8.23
CA GLY A 59 -5.04 -6.16 -7.48
C GLY A 59 -4.05 -5.00 -7.34
N ALA A 60 -2.74 -5.27 -7.35
CA ALA A 60 -1.70 -4.24 -7.29
C ALA A 60 -1.30 -3.69 -8.68
N ALA A 61 -1.80 -4.28 -9.77
CA ALA A 61 -1.39 -3.94 -11.13
C ALA A 61 -1.58 -2.46 -11.45
N LYS A 62 -2.73 -1.88 -11.10
CA LYS A 62 -2.99 -0.44 -11.34
C LYS A 62 -1.95 0.47 -10.69
N LYS A 63 -1.53 0.14 -9.44
CA LYS A 63 -0.50 0.91 -8.74
C LYS A 63 0.85 0.73 -9.41
N ALA A 64 1.23 -0.51 -9.73
CA ALA A 64 2.48 -0.80 -10.43
C ALA A 64 2.56 -0.10 -11.80
N THR A 65 1.47 -0.11 -12.60
CA THR A 65 1.40 0.58 -13.89
C THR A 65 1.65 2.07 -13.73
N SER A 66 1.02 2.72 -12.75
CA SER A 66 1.25 4.15 -12.48
C SER A 66 2.72 4.48 -12.16
N TYR A 67 3.49 3.56 -11.56
CA TYR A 67 4.92 3.76 -11.31
C TYR A 67 5.74 3.49 -12.57
N ALA A 68 5.42 2.41 -13.29
CA ALA A 68 6.07 2.05 -14.54
C ALA A 68 5.98 3.18 -15.59
N ASP A 69 4.80 3.78 -15.75
CA ASP A 69 4.57 4.87 -16.69
C ASP A 69 5.40 6.11 -16.35
N ARG A 70 5.45 6.48 -15.06
CA ARG A 70 6.23 7.64 -14.59
C ARG A 70 7.73 7.44 -14.71
N LEU A 71 8.22 6.21 -14.53
CA LEU A 71 9.62 5.86 -14.68
C LEU A 71 10.02 5.52 -16.13
N ARG A 72 9.03 5.32 -17.01
CA ARG A 72 9.17 4.80 -18.38
C ARG A 72 9.82 3.41 -18.40
N LEU A 73 9.30 2.50 -17.58
CA LEU A 73 9.78 1.12 -17.44
C LEU A 73 8.70 0.13 -17.87
N GLY A 74 9.11 -1.12 -18.08
CA GLY A 74 8.17 -2.22 -18.24
C GLY A 74 7.42 -2.55 -16.93
N ILE A 75 6.31 -3.26 -17.06
CA ILE A 75 5.56 -3.85 -15.95
C ILE A 75 5.51 -5.37 -16.07
N ALA A 76 5.69 -6.06 -14.94
CA ALA A 76 5.38 -7.47 -14.79
C ALA A 76 4.26 -7.64 -13.75
N VAL A 77 3.33 -8.56 -13.99
CA VAL A 77 2.24 -8.88 -13.05
C VAL A 77 2.30 -10.37 -12.74
N ILE A 78 2.45 -10.69 -11.46
CA ILE A 78 2.42 -12.08 -11.00
C ILE A 78 0.95 -12.50 -10.82
N HIS A 79 0.61 -13.66 -11.37
CA HIS A 79 -0.68 -14.32 -11.20
C HIS A 79 -0.44 -15.76 -10.74
N GLY A 80 -1.08 -16.15 -9.65
CA GLY A 80 -0.94 -17.48 -9.06
C GLY A 80 -1.61 -17.53 -7.69
N GLU A 81 -1.87 -18.75 -7.21
CA GLU A 81 -2.39 -18.97 -5.87
C GLU A 81 -1.29 -18.77 -4.83
N GLN A 82 -1.63 -18.08 -3.76
CA GLN A 82 -0.75 -17.98 -2.60
C GLN A 82 -0.72 -19.36 -1.96
N LYS A 83 0.36 -20.13 -2.15
CA LYS A 83 0.61 -21.29 -1.31
C LYS A 83 0.80 -20.76 0.10
N GLU A 84 -0.21 -20.93 0.95
CA GLU A 84 -0.05 -20.75 2.39
C GLU A 84 1.10 -21.65 2.81
N SER A 85 2.21 -21.05 3.24
CA SER A 85 3.11 -21.73 4.16
C SER A 85 2.32 -21.93 5.45
N GLU A 86 2.24 -23.17 5.96
CA GLU A 86 1.48 -23.63 7.15
C GLU A 86 1.89 -22.97 8.48
N VAL A 87 2.12 -21.66 8.51
CA VAL A 87 2.55 -20.92 9.69
C VAL A 87 1.78 -19.61 9.69
N ASP A 88 0.55 -19.67 10.18
CA ASP A 88 -0.13 -18.59 10.91
C ASP A 88 -1.47 -19.09 11.53
N GLU A 89 -1.57 -20.36 11.92
CA GLU A 89 -2.59 -20.81 12.89
C GLU A 89 -2.13 -20.43 14.32
N VAL A 90 -2.16 -19.13 14.63
CA VAL A 90 -2.28 -18.67 16.02
C VAL A 90 -3.68 -18.10 16.16
N ASP A 91 -4.67 -18.99 16.20
CA ASP A 91 -6.04 -18.66 16.60
C ASP A 91 -5.95 -18.16 18.05
N GLY A 92 -6.11 -16.84 18.23
CA GLY A 92 -5.87 -16.08 19.47
C GLY A 92 -6.77 -16.45 20.67
N ARG A 93 -7.17 -17.72 20.79
CA ARG A 93 -7.90 -18.33 21.90
C ARG A 93 -7.06 -18.52 23.17
N TYR A 94 -5.74 -18.35 23.09
CA TYR A 94 -4.83 -18.45 24.23
C TYR A 94 -4.46 -17.06 24.80
N SER A 95 -5.45 -16.19 24.97
CA SER A 95 -5.33 -14.97 25.77
C SER A 95 -6.61 -14.77 26.58
N PRO A 96 -6.54 -14.53 27.90
CA PRO A 96 -5.35 -14.17 28.69
C PRO A 96 -4.57 -15.40 29.22
N PRO A 97 -3.31 -15.23 29.68
CA PRO A 97 -2.55 -16.31 30.30
C PRO A 97 -3.27 -16.85 31.56
N PRO A 98 -3.13 -18.14 31.90
CA PRO A 98 -3.56 -18.64 33.20
C PRO A 98 -2.79 -17.91 34.31
N VAL A 99 -3.52 -17.53 35.36
CA VAL A 99 -3.05 -16.85 36.58
C VAL A 99 -1.91 -17.57 37.27
#